data_AF-A0A954D4W4-F1
#
_entry.id   AF-A0A954D4W4-F1
#
_cell.length_a   1.000
_cell.length_b   1.000
_cell.length_c   1.000
_cell.angle_alpha   90.00
_cell.angle_beta   90.00
_cell.angle_gamma   90.00
#
_symmetry.space_group_name_H-M   'P 1'
#
loop_
_entity.id
_entity.type
_entity.pdbx_description
1 polymer ?
#
loop_
_entity_poly.entity_id
_entity_poly.type
_entity_poly.pdbx_seq_one_letter_code
_entity_poly.pdbx_strand_id
1 'polypeptide(L)'
;MKLFLWTLMTATALAAVCATPAAAQEADPSGVEKVRVIALRYTKADEIADILNVTMMVGRRNPPRAYSDPRTNSLIVSGATESDWNEVMGLVGRLDEPATQPTGAGTHVIQLRYRSPEEIRPIVGMVLGKNADYAINAHTNTLIVRASAEELESLGQIIAAIDVDSESAKLDCWILADGASAPVDSSPELAPLASELQKMGLSHHGVFSHAAVTTIDGRSFQLAQTFNTPRLQRFVVSGTVRLTQGASNAIVDLECAVGMKAPDSESETSLDLRTSVKATVGKLVVLGLAPTGNETTPPLLLVVRVSR
;
A
#
# COMPACT_ATOMS: atom_id res chain seq x y z
N MET A 1 -30.91 72.41 60.96
CA MET A 1 -31.88 71.30 61.14
C MET A 1 -31.20 70.02 60.66
N LYS A 2 -30.97 69.05 61.57
CA LYS A 2 -30.56 67.63 61.39
C LYS A 2 -29.35 67.32 60.47
N LEU A 3 -28.20 66.96 61.06
CA LEU A 3 -27.71 65.57 61.27
C LEU A 3 -27.40 64.81 59.97
N PHE A 4 -26.13 64.41 59.75
CA PHE A 4 -25.69 63.02 59.98
C PHE A 4 -24.18 62.84 59.74
N LEU A 5 -23.57 62.10 60.66
CA LEU A 5 -22.21 61.56 60.69
C LEU A 5 -21.97 60.51 59.58
N TRP A 6 -20.75 60.46 59.03
CA TRP A 6 -19.93 59.23 59.00
C TRP A 6 -18.45 59.48 58.61
N THR A 7 -17.58 59.48 59.63
CA THR A 7 -16.61 58.41 59.93
C THR A 7 -15.53 57.99 58.90
N LEU A 8 -14.27 58.33 59.27
CA LEU A 8 -12.97 57.62 59.13
C LEU A 8 -12.38 57.48 57.70
N MET A 9 -11.06 57.51 57.46
CA MET A 9 -9.95 57.06 58.31
C MET A 9 -8.58 57.65 57.86
N THR A 10 -7.92 58.30 58.82
CA THR A 10 -6.47 58.49 59.08
C THR A 10 -5.41 58.22 58.00
N ALA A 11 -4.69 59.28 57.65
CA ALA A 11 -3.28 59.29 57.27
C ALA A 11 -2.37 59.00 58.48
N THR A 12 -1.15 58.49 58.27
CA THR A 12 0.17 59.10 58.66
C THR A 12 1.31 58.07 58.62
N ALA A 13 2.50 58.61 58.32
CA ALA A 13 3.77 58.06 57.86
C ALA A 13 4.67 57.32 58.90
N LEU A 14 5.93 57.05 58.44
CA LEU A 14 7.17 56.61 59.14
C LEU A 14 7.39 55.08 59.14
N ALA A 15 8.58 54.50 58.95
CA ALA A 15 9.95 54.96 58.72
C ALA A 15 10.80 53.77 58.24
N ALA A 16 11.94 54.07 57.60
CA ALA A 16 13.26 53.42 57.64
C ALA A 16 13.40 51.88 57.72
N VAL A 17 14.31 51.32 56.90
CA VAL A 17 15.56 50.62 57.34
C VAL A 17 16.09 49.73 56.20
N CYS A 18 17.29 50.06 55.75
CA CYS A 18 18.43 49.20 55.42
C CYS A 18 18.19 47.81 54.77
N ALA A 19 18.65 47.64 53.53
CA ALA A 19 19.62 46.59 53.17
C ALA A 19 19.85 46.62 51.64
N THR A 20 20.99 47.16 51.23
CA THR A 20 21.64 46.79 49.98
C THR A 20 22.04 45.32 50.02
N PRO A 21 21.58 44.44 49.10
CA PRO A 21 22.35 43.27 48.76
C PRO A 21 23.37 43.69 47.70
N ALA A 22 24.60 43.86 48.18
CA ALA A 22 25.80 43.69 47.41
C ALA A 22 25.76 42.34 46.68
N ALA A 23 25.43 42.38 45.39
CA ALA A 23 25.73 41.34 44.41
C ALA A 23 25.64 41.97 43.00
N ALA A 24 26.28 43.11 42.82
CA ALA A 24 26.84 43.44 41.52
C ALA A 24 28.02 42.48 41.34
N GLN A 25 27.70 41.26 40.91
CA GLN A 25 28.68 40.34 40.38
C GLN A 25 29.36 41.10 39.24
N GLU A 26 30.68 41.28 39.37
CA GLU A 26 31.54 41.79 38.29
C GLU A 26 31.14 41.09 37.00
N ALA A 27 30.42 41.82 36.15
CA ALA A 27 30.28 41.46 34.76
C ALA A 27 31.69 41.58 34.19
N ASP A 28 32.34 40.42 34.04
CA ASP A 28 33.55 40.26 33.25
C ASP A 28 33.41 41.07 31.95
N PRO A 29 34.24 42.11 31.74
CA PRO A 29 34.09 42.99 30.58
C PRO A 29 34.55 42.34 29.26
N SER A 30 34.80 41.02 29.24
CA SER A 30 35.18 40.29 28.02
C SER A 30 34.06 39.48 27.35
N GLY A 31 32.81 39.59 27.82
CA GLY A 31 31.61 38.96 27.23
C GLY A 31 31.08 39.62 25.96
N VAL A 32 31.94 39.97 25.00
CA VAL A 32 31.50 40.52 23.71
C VAL A 32 30.88 39.38 22.89
N GLU A 33 29.55 39.33 22.85
CA GLU A 33 28.81 38.48 21.93
C GLU A 33 29.23 38.79 20.49
N LYS A 34 29.80 37.80 19.80
CA LYS A 34 30.29 37.95 18.42
C LYS A 34 29.41 37.15 17.47
N VAL A 35 29.22 37.70 16.27
CA VAL A 35 28.63 36.98 15.14
C VAL A 35 29.77 36.39 14.31
N ARG A 36 29.70 35.10 14.01
CA ARG A 36 30.71 34.38 13.20
C ARG A 36 30.02 33.47 12.18
N VAL A 37 30.72 33.23 11.06
CA VAL A 37 30.25 32.35 9.97
C VAL A 37 31.15 31.12 9.89
N ILE A 38 30.53 29.94 9.77
CA ILE A 38 31.20 28.64 9.65
C ILE A 38 30.78 28.02 8.31
N ALA A 39 31.75 27.69 7.46
CA ALA A 39 31.47 26.95 6.22
C ALA A 39 31.51 25.44 6.48
N LEU A 40 30.46 24.74 6.06
CA LEU A 40 30.34 23.28 6.23
C LEU A 40 30.72 22.57 4.93
N ARG A 41 31.35 21.40 5.05
CA ARG A 41 31.87 20.66 3.90
C ARG A 41 31.01 19.46 3.50
N TYR A 42 30.43 18.76 4.47
CA TYR A 42 29.81 17.46 4.24
C TYR A 42 28.32 17.47 4.57
N THR A 43 27.94 18.11 5.66
CA THR A 43 26.56 18.12 6.15
C THR A 43 25.85 19.43 5.76
N LYS A 44 24.52 19.37 5.61
CA LYS A 44 23.71 20.54 5.26
C LYS A 44 23.61 21.50 6.44
N ALA A 45 23.75 22.80 6.16
CA ALA A 45 23.66 23.85 7.16
C ALA A 45 22.30 23.87 7.90
N ASP A 46 21.21 23.54 7.21
CA ASP A 46 19.87 23.51 7.83
C ASP A 46 19.78 22.48 8.96
N GLU A 47 20.26 21.25 8.72
CA GLU A 47 20.21 20.16 9.70
C GLU A 47 21.07 20.48 10.93
N ILE A 48 22.27 21.04 10.73
CA ILE A 48 23.14 21.41 11.85
C ILE A 48 22.58 22.60 12.63
N ALA A 49 21.98 23.60 11.96
CA ALA A 49 21.40 24.76 12.64
C ALA A 49 20.29 24.34 13.61
N ASP A 50 19.42 23.43 13.18
CA ASP A 50 18.33 22.90 14.02
C ASP A 50 18.88 22.14 15.24
N ILE A 51 19.86 21.26 15.03
CA ILE A 51 20.49 20.49 16.12
C ILE A 51 21.19 21.41 17.11
N LEU A 52 21.93 22.42 16.63
CA LEU A 52 22.63 23.39 17.47
C LEU A 52 21.65 24.22 18.32
N ASN A 53 20.59 24.75 17.70
CA ASN A 53 19.59 25.54 18.41
C ASN A 53 18.89 24.73 19.52
N VAL A 54 18.61 23.45 19.27
CA VAL A 54 18.02 22.56 20.29
C VAL A 54 19.03 22.24 21.40
N THR A 55 20.27 21.91 21.05
CA THR A 55 21.30 21.47 22.02
C THR A 55 21.76 22.62 22.92
N MET A 56 21.94 23.81 22.35
CA MET A 56 22.46 24.99 23.06
C MET A 56 21.42 25.64 23.98
N MET A 57 20.14 25.35 23.80
CA MET A 57 19.07 25.92 24.63
C MET A 57 19.04 25.34 26.06
N VAL A 58 19.65 24.17 26.29
CA VAL A 58 19.58 23.46 27.56
C VAL A 58 20.35 24.20 28.66
N GLY A 59 19.63 24.69 29.68
CA GLY A 59 20.22 25.24 30.90
C GLY A 59 20.74 26.68 30.80
N ARG A 60 20.47 27.41 29.71
CA ARG A 60 21.01 28.76 29.47
C ARG A 60 19.94 29.83 29.43
N ARG A 61 20.22 30.99 30.05
CA ARG A 61 19.34 32.18 29.99
C ARG A 61 19.43 32.94 28.66
N ASN A 62 20.62 32.97 28.03
CA ASN A 62 20.83 33.55 26.71
C ASN A 62 21.68 32.58 25.86
N PRO A 63 21.07 31.61 25.17
CA PRO A 63 21.81 30.66 24.33
C PRO A 63 22.23 31.30 23.00
N PRO A 64 23.39 30.91 22.44
CA PRO A 64 23.76 31.29 21.08
C PRO A 64 22.74 30.75 20.08
N ARG A 65 22.45 31.54 19.04
CA ARG A 65 21.52 31.15 17.96
C ARG A 65 22.28 30.90 16.67
N ALA A 66 22.02 29.76 16.07
CA ALA A 66 22.53 29.38 14.76
C ALA A 66 21.45 29.61 13.69
N TYR A 67 21.84 30.28 12.62
CA TYR A 67 21.06 30.44 11.40
C TYR A 67 21.78 29.73 10.26
N SER A 68 21.05 29.05 9.38
CA SER A 68 21.61 28.48 8.17
C SER A 68 21.57 29.47 7.01
N ASP A 69 22.64 29.50 6.21
CA ASP A 69 22.65 30.01 4.84
C ASP A 69 22.78 28.82 3.87
N PRO A 70 21.65 28.31 3.33
CA PRO A 70 21.65 27.18 2.40
C PRO A 70 22.41 27.46 1.10
N ARG A 71 22.51 28.74 0.69
CA ARG A 71 23.13 29.12 -0.59
C ARG A 71 24.64 28.89 -0.57
N THR A 72 25.28 29.12 0.58
CA THR A 72 26.73 28.88 0.75
C THR A 72 27.04 27.69 1.64
N ASN A 73 26.02 26.92 2.03
CA ASN A 73 26.11 25.85 3.02
C ASN A 73 26.91 26.29 4.25
N SER A 74 26.52 27.40 4.85
CA SER A 74 27.24 28.01 5.97
C SER A 74 26.30 28.23 7.16
N LEU A 75 26.86 28.16 8.37
CA LEU A 75 26.17 28.50 9.61
C LEU A 75 26.59 29.88 10.08
N ILE A 76 25.62 30.73 10.40
CA ILE A 76 25.81 32.03 11.01
C ILE A 76 25.41 31.90 12.47
N VAL A 77 26.38 32.01 13.38
CA VAL A 77 26.15 31.88 14.83
C VAL A 77 26.23 33.26 15.45
N SER A 78 25.21 33.61 16.22
CA SER A 78 25.06 34.91 16.89
C SER A 78 24.89 34.72 18.40
N GLY A 79 25.35 35.69 19.20
CA GLY A 79 25.20 35.63 20.66
C GLY A 79 26.14 34.65 21.36
N ALA A 80 27.21 34.18 20.69
CA ALA A 80 28.16 33.23 21.28
C ALA A 80 29.30 33.95 21.99
N THR A 81 29.54 33.56 23.25
CA THR A 81 30.76 33.89 24.01
C THR A 81 31.93 33.02 23.52
N GLU A 82 33.18 33.33 23.87
CA GLU A 82 34.34 32.55 23.40
C GLU A 82 34.30 31.08 23.90
N SER A 83 33.75 30.84 25.10
CA SER A 83 33.51 29.48 25.59
C SER A 83 32.47 28.73 24.76
N ASP A 84 31.38 29.40 24.40
CA ASP A 84 30.29 28.81 23.61
C ASP A 84 30.76 28.49 22.20
N TRP A 85 31.64 29.33 21.67
CA TRP A 85 32.25 29.11 20.36
C TRP A 85 33.04 27.81 20.31
N ASN A 86 33.83 27.51 21.34
CA ASN A 86 34.59 26.26 21.40
C ASN A 86 33.65 25.03 21.45
N GLU A 87 32.53 25.14 22.15
CA GLU A 87 31.52 24.09 22.24
C GLU A 87 30.79 23.90 20.90
N VAL A 88 30.37 24.98 20.26
CA VAL A 88 29.77 24.97 18.92
C VAL A 88 30.74 24.36 17.90
N MET A 89 32.00 24.77 17.89
CA MET A 89 33.00 24.20 16.99
C MET A 89 33.27 22.73 17.28
N GLY A 90 33.26 22.30 18.55
CA GLY A 90 33.38 20.90 18.92
C GLY A 90 32.19 20.06 18.45
N LEU A 91 30.98 20.59 18.56
CA LEU A 91 29.76 19.95 18.04
C LEU A 91 29.74 19.89 16.52
N VAL A 92 30.00 21.03 15.86
CA VAL A 92 30.08 21.10 14.39
C VAL A 92 31.16 20.15 13.87
N GLY A 93 32.33 20.08 14.50
CA GLY A 93 33.40 19.16 14.07
C GLY A 93 33.02 17.68 14.16
N ARG A 94 32.12 17.30 15.07
CA ARG A 94 31.58 15.94 15.19
C ARG A 94 30.40 15.66 14.26
N LEU A 95 29.72 16.70 13.79
CA LEU A 95 28.52 16.60 12.96
C LEU A 95 28.79 16.84 11.47
N ASP A 96 29.78 17.68 11.14
CA ASP A 96 30.32 17.88 9.80
C ASP A 96 31.45 16.89 9.52
N GLU A 97 31.22 15.64 9.91
CA GLU A 97 32.00 14.52 9.42
C GLU A 97 31.45 14.11 8.05
N PRO A 98 32.27 13.58 7.13
CA PRO A 98 31.74 12.91 5.96
C PRO A 98 30.77 11.87 6.49
N ALA A 99 29.48 12.05 6.18
CA ALA A 99 28.48 11.04 6.49
C ALA A 99 29.12 9.73 6.08
N THR A 100 29.28 8.81 7.04
CA THR A 100 29.58 7.43 6.71
C THR A 100 28.31 6.93 6.03
N GLN A 101 28.11 7.36 4.78
CA GLN A 101 27.28 6.66 3.83
C GLN A 101 27.74 5.23 4.00
N PRO A 102 26.83 4.29 4.34
CA PRO A 102 27.21 2.89 4.43
C PRO A 102 28.00 2.61 3.16
N THR A 103 29.28 2.37 3.34
CA THR A 103 30.30 2.30 2.29
C THR A 103 29.94 1.08 1.47
N GLY A 104 29.04 1.25 0.51
CA GLY A 104 28.38 0.13 -0.16
C GLY A 104 26.97 0.38 -0.66
N ALA A 105 26.31 1.53 -0.37
CA ALA A 105 24.99 1.83 -0.94
C ALA A 105 25.06 2.25 -2.42
N GLY A 106 25.31 1.28 -3.29
CA GLY A 106 25.31 1.45 -4.74
C GLY A 106 23.90 1.46 -5.31
N THR A 107 23.67 2.29 -6.31
CA THR A 107 22.43 2.23 -7.11
C THR A 107 22.52 1.07 -8.07
N HIS A 108 21.52 0.20 -8.04
CA HIS A 108 21.44 -0.96 -8.92
C HIS A 108 20.10 -0.98 -9.64
N VAL A 109 20.13 -1.49 -10.87
CA VAL A 109 18.95 -1.64 -11.72
C VAL A 109 18.67 -3.13 -11.86
N ILE A 110 17.50 -3.55 -11.38
CA ILE A 110 17.01 -4.92 -11.45
C ILE A 110 15.88 -4.95 -12.49
N GLN A 111 16.05 -5.75 -13.53
CA GLN A 111 15.03 -5.95 -14.56
C GLN A 111 14.25 -7.23 -14.26
N LEU A 112 12.92 -7.12 -14.21
CA LEU A 112 12.02 -8.24 -13.95
C LEU A 112 11.53 -8.83 -15.28
N ARG A 113 11.38 -10.15 -15.33
CA ARG A 113 11.02 -10.89 -16.55
C ARG A 113 9.54 -11.24 -16.63
N TYR A 114 8.96 -11.72 -15.52
CA TYR A 114 7.60 -12.28 -15.49
C TYR A 114 6.65 -11.47 -14.61
N ARG A 115 7.17 -10.84 -13.56
CA ARG A 115 6.36 -10.04 -12.61
C ARG A 115 6.42 -8.54 -12.89
N SER A 116 5.36 -7.83 -12.51
CA SER A 116 5.34 -6.38 -12.50
C SER A 116 6.07 -5.83 -11.25
N PRO A 117 6.85 -4.75 -11.35
CA PRO A 117 7.52 -4.15 -10.21
C PRO A 117 6.53 -3.51 -9.22
N GLU A 118 5.30 -3.21 -9.66
CA GLU A 118 4.24 -2.73 -8.77
C GLU A 118 3.80 -3.79 -7.75
N GLU A 119 3.72 -5.06 -8.16
CA GLU A 119 3.41 -6.19 -7.26
C GLU A 119 4.54 -6.44 -6.23
N ILE A 120 5.78 -6.10 -6.58
CA ILE A 120 6.98 -6.35 -5.76
C ILE A 120 7.24 -5.20 -4.76
N ARG A 121 6.70 -4.01 -4.99
CA ARG A 121 6.83 -2.84 -4.11
C ARG A 121 6.65 -3.13 -2.61
N PRO A 122 5.58 -3.80 -2.14
CA PRO A 122 5.40 -4.04 -0.71
C PRO A 122 6.49 -4.94 -0.11
N ILE A 123 7.05 -5.85 -0.91
CA ILE A 123 8.11 -6.77 -0.50
C ILE A 123 9.43 -6.02 -0.37
N VAL A 124 9.74 -5.16 -1.34
CA VAL A 124 10.92 -4.28 -1.30
C VAL A 124 10.88 -3.38 -0.06
N GLY A 125 9.71 -2.77 0.23
CA GLY A 125 9.54 -1.95 1.43
C GLY A 125 9.64 -2.71 2.75
N MET A 126 9.38 -4.02 2.76
CA MET A 126 9.58 -4.88 3.93
C MET A 126 11.06 -5.19 4.16
N VAL A 127 11.82 -5.43 3.08
CA VAL A 127 13.25 -5.79 3.15
C VAL A 127 14.13 -4.57 3.44
N LEU A 128 13.86 -3.44 2.78
CA LEU A 128 14.67 -2.23 2.89
C LEU A 128 14.16 -1.23 3.95
N GLY A 129 12.97 -1.46 4.49
CA GLY A 129 12.32 -0.57 5.45
C GLY A 129 11.62 0.65 4.82
N LYS A 130 10.96 1.45 5.66
CA LYS A 130 10.10 2.59 5.23
C LYS A 130 10.87 3.76 4.60
N ASN A 131 12.16 3.90 4.88
CA ASN A 131 13.00 5.00 4.41
C ASN A 131 13.92 4.60 3.25
N ALA A 132 13.60 3.50 2.57
CA ALA A 132 14.37 3.00 1.45
C ALA A 132 14.26 3.90 0.22
N ASP A 133 15.39 4.17 -0.43
CA ASP A 133 15.48 4.93 -1.67
C ASP A 133 15.38 3.98 -2.87
N TYR A 134 14.17 3.82 -3.41
CA TYR A 134 13.89 2.99 -4.58
C TYR A 134 12.91 3.66 -5.54
N ALA A 135 13.07 3.38 -6.84
CA ALA A 135 12.21 3.85 -7.90
C ALA A 135 11.73 2.69 -8.77
N ILE A 136 10.46 2.74 -9.17
CA ILE A 136 9.83 1.72 -10.01
C ILE A 136 9.51 2.35 -11.37
N ASN A 137 9.92 1.70 -12.44
CA ASN A 137 9.53 2.05 -13.80
C ASN A 137 8.67 0.92 -14.38
N ALA A 138 7.34 1.11 -14.36
CA ALA A 138 6.38 0.16 -14.90
C ALA A 138 6.48 0.01 -16.43
N HIS A 139 6.92 1.04 -17.14
CA HIS A 139 7.01 1.00 -18.60
C HIS A 139 8.12 0.06 -19.10
N THR A 140 9.26 0.05 -18.39
CA THR A 140 10.41 -0.80 -18.74
C THR A 140 10.52 -2.05 -17.85
N ASN A 141 9.59 -2.22 -16.92
CA ASN A 141 9.57 -3.32 -15.95
C ASN A 141 10.86 -3.40 -15.11
N THR A 142 11.41 -2.24 -14.73
CA THR A 142 12.66 -2.14 -13.96
C THR A 142 12.43 -1.59 -12.57
N LEU A 143 13.14 -2.16 -11.60
CA LEU A 143 13.24 -1.70 -10.23
C LEU A 143 14.65 -1.11 -10.01
N ILE A 144 14.72 0.16 -9.64
CA ILE A 144 15.96 0.86 -9.30
C ILE A 144 16.02 0.96 -7.79
N VAL A 145 17.07 0.41 -7.17
CA VAL A 145 17.21 0.36 -5.71
C VAL A 145 18.57 0.92 -5.33
N ARG A 146 18.58 1.75 -4.29
CA ARG A 146 19.80 2.17 -3.61
C ARG A 146 19.82 1.55 -2.21
N ALA A 147 20.69 0.57 -2.04
CA ALA A 147 20.82 -0.20 -0.81
C ALA A 147 22.26 -0.71 -0.65
N SER A 148 22.62 -1.12 0.56
CA SER A 148 23.91 -1.75 0.83
C SER A 148 24.04 -3.10 0.09
N ALA A 149 25.28 -3.60 -0.06
CA ALA A 149 25.53 -4.86 -0.78
C ALA A 149 24.79 -6.07 -0.17
N GLU A 150 24.70 -6.14 1.16
CA GLU A 150 24.03 -7.23 1.89
C GLU A 150 22.50 -7.21 1.68
N GLU A 151 21.89 -6.03 1.75
CA GLU A 151 20.47 -5.84 1.48
C GLU A 151 20.13 -6.18 0.03
N LEU A 152 21.02 -5.81 -0.90
CA LEU A 152 20.83 -6.06 -2.31
C LEU A 152 20.95 -7.54 -2.66
N GLU A 153 21.88 -8.26 -2.04
CA GLU A 153 21.99 -9.71 -2.20
C GLU A 153 20.72 -10.41 -1.70
N SER A 154 20.26 -10.05 -0.50
CA SER A 154 19.02 -10.56 0.08
C SER A 154 17.80 -10.27 -0.80
N LEU A 155 17.69 -9.03 -1.29
CA LEU A 155 16.61 -8.62 -2.18
C LEU A 155 16.65 -9.35 -3.53
N GLY A 156 17.85 -9.55 -4.09
CA GLY A 156 18.05 -10.28 -5.33
C GLY A 156 17.60 -11.73 -5.24
N GLN A 157 17.89 -12.41 -4.13
CA GLN A 157 17.43 -13.78 -3.88
C GLN A 157 15.90 -13.86 -3.79
N ILE A 158 15.28 -12.92 -3.07
CA ILE A 158 13.82 -12.87 -2.93
C ILE A 158 13.16 -12.58 -4.28
N ILE A 159 13.66 -11.60 -5.04
CA ILE A 159 13.13 -11.27 -6.36
C ILE A 159 13.29 -12.46 -7.31
N ALA A 160 14.44 -13.14 -7.32
CA ALA A 160 14.66 -14.31 -8.16
C ALA A 160 13.69 -15.47 -7.83
N ALA A 161 13.33 -15.64 -6.56
CA ALA A 161 12.35 -16.64 -6.14
C ALA A 161 10.90 -16.30 -6.55
N ILE A 162 10.59 -15.01 -6.70
CA ILE A 162 9.23 -14.52 -7.00
C ILE A 162 9.02 -14.28 -8.50
N ASP A 163 10.08 -13.89 -9.21
CA ASP A 163 10.11 -13.66 -10.66
C ASP A 163 10.24 -15.00 -11.40
N VAL A 164 9.31 -15.90 -11.12
CA VAL A 164 9.15 -17.18 -11.79
C VAL A 164 8.06 -17.08 -12.84
N ASP A 165 8.25 -17.80 -13.96
CA ASP A 165 7.23 -17.95 -14.98
C ASP A 165 5.98 -18.55 -14.35
N SER A 166 4.93 -17.73 -14.28
CA SER A 166 3.66 -18.13 -13.71
C SER A 166 2.74 -18.38 -14.89
N GLU A 167 2.39 -19.64 -15.14
CA GLU A 167 1.45 -19.97 -16.20
C GLU A 167 0.13 -19.23 -15.95
N SER A 168 -0.25 -18.34 -16.87
CA SER A 168 -1.57 -17.72 -16.88
C SER A 168 -2.57 -18.70 -17.49
N ALA A 169 -3.75 -18.79 -16.87
CA ALA A 169 -4.88 -19.51 -17.41
C ALA A 169 -6.01 -18.53 -17.68
N LYS A 170 -6.57 -18.58 -18.89
CA LYS A 170 -7.84 -17.93 -19.20
C LYS A 170 -8.98 -18.90 -18.94
N LEU A 171 -9.87 -18.53 -18.04
CA LEU A 171 -11.09 -19.25 -17.71
C LEU A 171 -12.27 -18.58 -18.42
N ASP A 172 -12.91 -19.30 -19.33
CA ASP A 172 -14.17 -18.90 -19.93
C ASP A 172 -15.32 -19.65 -19.23
N CYS A 173 -16.33 -18.90 -18.78
CA CYS A 173 -17.53 -19.39 -18.13
C CYS A 173 -18.76 -18.99 -18.94
N TRP A 174 -19.59 -19.96 -19.31
CA TRP A 174 -20.90 -19.74 -19.92
C TRP A 174 -21.99 -20.24 -19.01
N ILE A 175 -23.04 -19.44 -18.89
CA ILE A 175 -24.28 -19.84 -18.23
C ILE A 175 -25.27 -20.21 -19.33
N LEU A 176 -25.77 -21.44 -19.29
CA LEU A 176 -26.85 -21.88 -20.15
C LEU A 176 -28.11 -22.04 -19.32
N ALA A 177 -29.20 -21.46 -19.82
CA ALA A 177 -30.51 -21.50 -19.19
C ALA A 177 -31.59 -21.77 -20.24
N ASP A 178 -32.67 -22.39 -19.80
CA ASP A 178 -33.87 -22.57 -20.61
C ASP A 178 -34.59 -21.22 -20.80
N GLY A 179 -34.95 -20.90 -22.05
CA GLY A 179 -35.52 -19.60 -22.43
C GLY A 179 -34.52 -18.45 -22.64
N ALA A 180 -33.23 -18.76 -22.79
CA ALA A 180 -32.21 -17.76 -23.13
C ALA A 180 -32.37 -17.22 -24.57
N SER A 181 -31.94 -15.98 -24.78
CA SER A 181 -32.16 -15.26 -26.05
C SER A 181 -31.25 -15.72 -27.20
N ALA A 182 -30.13 -16.39 -26.92
CA ALA A 182 -29.16 -16.82 -27.92
C ALA A 182 -29.03 -18.35 -27.92
N PRO A 183 -29.23 -19.03 -29.06
CA PRO A 183 -29.02 -20.48 -29.13
C PRO A 183 -27.54 -20.83 -28.96
N VAL A 184 -27.23 -21.98 -28.36
CA VAL A 184 -25.84 -22.45 -28.13
C VAL A 184 -25.05 -22.57 -29.45
N ASP A 185 -25.72 -22.89 -30.55
CA ASP A 185 -25.14 -23.01 -31.89
C ASP A 185 -24.55 -21.71 -32.45
N SER A 186 -24.94 -20.56 -31.88
CA SER A 186 -24.42 -19.26 -32.33
C SER A 186 -22.97 -18.99 -31.89
N SER A 187 -22.47 -19.73 -30.88
CA SER A 187 -21.11 -19.58 -30.38
C SER A 187 -20.18 -20.64 -31.01
N PRO A 188 -19.15 -20.26 -31.78
CA PRO A 188 -18.25 -21.22 -32.43
C PRO A 188 -17.50 -22.10 -31.42
N GLU A 189 -17.32 -21.60 -30.19
CA GLU A 189 -16.64 -22.30 -29.11
C GLU A 189 -17.51 -23.38 -28.45
N LEU A 190 -18.84 -23.25 -28.53
CA LEU A 190 -19.80 -24.18 -27.93
C LEU A 190 -20.45 -25.12 -28.97
N ALA A 191 -20.19 -24.94 -30.26
CA ALA A 191 -20.61 -25.84 -31.33
C ALA A 191 -20.39 -27.34 -31.04
N PRO A 192 -19.22 -27.79 -30.53
CA PRO A 192 -19.04 -29.22 -30.20
C PRO A 192 -19.94 -29.67 -29.04
N LEU A 193 -20.25 -28.77 -28.11
CA LEU A 193 -21.10 -29.06 -26.96
C LEU A 193 -22.58 -29.09 -27.34
N ALA A 194 -23.02 -28.27 -28.29
CA ALA A 194 -24.41 -28.25 -28.73
C ALA A 194 -24.89 -29.62 -29.24
N SER A 195 -24.04 -30.31 -30.01
CA SER A 195 -24.30 -31.68 -30.47
C SER A 195 -24.43 -32.68 -29.33
N GLU A 196 -23.61 -32.56 -28.28
CA GLU A 196 -23.66 -33.44 -27.10
C GLU A 196 -24.89 -33.14 -26.22
N LEU A 197 -25.22 -31.86 -26.02
CA LEU A 197 -26.43 -31.45 -25.31
C LEU A 197 -27.70 -31.93 -26.04
N GLN A 198 -27.71 -31.89 -27.37
CA GLN A 198 -28.80 -32.40 -28.18
C GLN A 198 -28.99 -33.91 -28.01
N LYS A 199 -27.90 -34.69 -28.00
CA LYS A 199 -27.94 -36.14 -27.72
C LYS A 199 -28.49 -36.45 -26.33
N MET A 200 -28.23 -35.59 -25.36
CA MET A 200 -28.74 -35.70 -23.99
C MET A 200 -30.17 -35.17 -23.81
N GLY A 201 -30.82 -34.68 -24.88
CA GLY A 201 -32.19 -34.15 -24.82
C GLY A 201 -32.30 -32.75 -24.19
N LEU A 202 -31.19 -32.01 -24.05
CA LEU A 202 -31.12 -30.68 -23.44
C LEU A 202 -31.14 -29.56 -24.51
N SER A 203 -31.81 -29.77 -25.64
CA SER A 203 -31.83 -28.88 -26.81
C SER A 203 -32.51 -27.51 -26.61
N HIS A 204 -33.15 -27.27 -25.47
CA HIS A 204 -33.84 -26.00 -25.15
C HIS A 204 -32.93 -24.97 -24.45
N HIS A 205 -31.70 -25.34 -24.09
CA HIS A 205 -30.79 -24.44 -23.38
C HIS A 205 -30.12 -23.49 -24.38
N GLY A 206 -30.19 -22.20 -24.10
CA GLY A 206 -29.44 -21.16 -24.83
C GLY A 206 -28.35 -20.54 -23.96
N VAL A 207 -27.42 -19.81 -24.58
CA VAL A 207 -26.40 -19.02 -23.87
C VAL A 207 -27.07 -17.81 -23.26
N PHE A 208 -27.07 -17.75 -21.93
CA PHE A 208 -27.61 -16.65 -21.15
C PHE A 208 -26.55 -15.58 -20.87
N SER A 209 -25.33 -16.01 -20.53
CA SER A 209 -24.20 -15.11 -20.34
C SER A 209 -22.87 -15.79 -20.66
N HIS A 210 -21.89 -14.98 -21.08
CA HIS A 210 -20.49 -15.36 -21.21
C HIS A 210 -19.66 -14.40 -20.36
N ALA A 211 -18.71 -14.96 -19.64
CA ALA A 211 -17.78 -14.20 -18.83
C ALA A 211 -16.41 -14.88 -18.85
N ALA A 212 -15.36 -14.09 -19.02
CA ALA A 212 -13.99 -14.59 -19.08
C ALA A 212 -13.15 -13.89 -18.00
N VAL A 213 -12.30 -14.67 -17.33
CA VAL A 213 -11.32 -14.14 -16.37
C VAL A 213 -9.96 -14.75 -16.66
N THR A 214 -8.94 -13.89 -16.70
CA THR A 214 -7.55 -14.34 -16.76
C THR A 214 -7.05 -14.44 -15.34
N THR A 215 -6.64 -15.63 -14.94
CA THR A 215 -6.07 -15.89 -13.61
C THR A 215 -4.66 -16.44 -13.75
N ILE A 216 -3.90 -16.32 -12.67
CA ILE A 216 -2.56 -16.90 -12.56
C ILE A 216 -2.71 -18.19 -11.75
N ASP A 217 -1.91 -19.19 -12.08
CA ASP A 217 -1.88 -20.46 -11.35
C ASP A 217 -1.88 -20.26 -9.82
N GLY A 218 -2.85 -20.89 -9.14
CA GLY A 218 -3.03 -20.84 -7.70
C GLY A 218 -3.66 -19.57 -7.15
N ARG A 219 -3.88 -18.52 -7.96
CA ARG A 219 -4.57 -17.29 -7.49
C ARG A 219 -6.08 -17.47 -7.52
N SER A 220 -6.73 -16.87 -6.52
CA SER A 220 -8.19 -16.79 -6.50
C SER A 220 -8.68 -15.77 -7.51
N PHE A 221 -9.81 -16.08 -8.12
CA PHE A 221 -10.55 -15.17 -8.98
C PHE A 221 -11.98 -15.04 -8.46
N GLN A 222 -12.61 -13.93 -8.82
CA GLN A 222 -14.04 -13.73 -8.61
C GLN A 222 -14.60 -13.03 -9.82
N LEU A 223 -15.64 -13.61 -10.37
CA LEU A 223 -16.41 -13.11 -11.47
C LEU A 223 -17.84 -12.90 -10.98
N ALA A 224 -18.28 -11.64 -10.93
CA ALA A 224 -19.63 -11.29 -10.53
C ALA A 224 -20.33 -10.57 -11.67
N GLN A 225 -21.52 -11.03 -12.02
CA GLN A 225 -22.41 -10.41 -12.99
C GLN A 225 -23.80 -10.23 -12.38
N THR A 226 -24.43 -9.12 -12.71
CA THR A 226 -25.81 -8.82 -12.32
C THR A 226 -26.64 -8.70 -13.59
N PHE A 227 -27.81 -9.32 -13.60
CA PHE A 227 -28.70 -9.32 -14.75
C PHE A 227 -30.02 -8.65 -14.37
N ASN A 228 -30.57 -7.89 -15.31
CA ASN A 228 -31.91 -7.31 -15.16
C ASN A 228 -32.95 -8.25 -15.80
N THR A 229 -33.00 -9.50 -15.34
CA THR A 229 -33.98 -10.47 -15.82
C THR A 229 -34.86 -10.94 -14.67
N PRO A 230 -36.13 -11.31 -14.94
CA PRO A 230 -37.06 -11.70 -13.88
C PRO A 230 -36.65 -13.00 -13.15
N ARG A 231 -35.79 -13.84 -13.75
CA ARG A 231 -35.40 -15.15 -13.20
C ARG A 231 -33.99 -15.19 -12.63
N LEU A 232 -33.01 -14.60 -13.32
CA LEU A 232 -31.61 -14.56 -12.90
C LEU A 232 -31.27 -13.11 -12.55
N GLN A 233 -30.88 -12.87 -11.29
CA GLN A 233 -30.53 -11.52 -10.82
C GLN A 233 -29.03 -11.36 -10.64
N ARG A 234 -28.37 -12.39 -10.11
CA ARG A 234 -26.95 -12.32 -9.79
C ARG A 234 -26.27 -13.66 -10.02
N PHE A 235 -25.07 -13.59 -10.56
CA PHE A 235 -24.20 -14.73 -10.74
C PHE A 235 -22.81 -14.38 -10.23
N VAL A 236 -22.29 -15.20 -9.33
CA VAL A 236 -20.93 -15.06 -8.82
C VAL A 236 -20.22 -16.39 -8.96
N VAL A 237 -19.13 -16.42 -9.72
CA VAL A 237 -18.21 -17.54 -9.75
C VAL A 237 -16.90 -17.08 -9.16
N SER A 238 -16.53 -17.68 -8.05
CA SER A 238 -15.22 -17.53 -7.44
C SER A 238 -14.53 -18.86 -7.39
N GLY A 239 -13.21 -18.84 -7.30
CA GLY A 239 -12.47 -20.10 -7.27
C GLY A 239 -10.98 -19.89 -7.41
N THR A 240 -10.25 -21.00 -7.50
CA THR A 240 -8.83 -21.02 -7.83
C THR A 240 -8.59 -22.00 -8.96
N VAL A 241 -7.77 -21.62 -9.93
CA VAL A 241 -7.31 -22.53 -10.99
C VAL A 241 -5.90 -22.98 -10.63
N ARG A 242 -5.68 -24.30 -10.58
CA ARG A 242 -4.37 -24.90 -10.37
C ARG A 242 -3.93 -25.68 -11.61
N LEU A 243 -2.86 -25.25 -12.25
CA LEU A 243 -2.27 -25.93 -13.38
C LEU A 243 -1.28 -26.98 -12.87
N THR A 244 -1.44 -28.23 -13.31
CA THR A 244 -0.50 -29.29 -12.91
C THR A 244 0.72 -29.21 -13.82
N GLN A 245 1.89 -28.84 -13.26
CA GLN A 245 3.13 -28.72 -14.04
C GLN A 245 3.43 -30.01 -14.81
N GLY A 246 3.65 -29.88 -16.14
CA GLY A 246 3.96 -30.99 -17.04
C GLY A 246 2.75 -31.83 -17.51
N ALA A 247 1.53 -31.55 -17.05
CA ALA A 247 0.32 -32.23 -17.53
C ALA A 247 -0.62 -31.26 -18.24
N SER A 248 -1.33 -31.71 -19.27
CA SER A 248 -2.39 -30.96 -19.96
C SER A 248 -3.66 -30.79 -19.11
N ASN A 249 -3.57 -30.98 -17.80
CA ASN A 249 -4.70 -31.01 -16.88
C ASN A 249 -4.61 -29.82 -15.90
N ALA A 250 -5.73 -29.14 -15.74
CA ALA A 250 -5.98 -28.12 -14.73
C ALA A 250 -6.94 -28.69 -13.68
N ILE A 251 -6.66 -28.44 -12.41
CA ILE A 251 -7.64 -28.64 -11.34
C ILE A 251 -8.28 -27.28 -11.09
N VAL A 252 -9.60 -27.22 -11.25
CA VAL A 252 -10.37 -25.98 -11.10
C VAL A 252 -11.24 -26.16 -9.86
N ASP A 253 -10.89 -25.45 -8.80
CA ASP A 253 -11.73 -25.35 -7.61
C ASP A 253 -12.71 -24.20 -7.84
N LEU A 254 -14.00 -24.53 -7.92
CA LEU A 254 -15.07 -23.59 -8.24
C LEU A 254 -16.07 -23.51 -7.10
N GLU A 255 -16.36 -22.28 -6.72
CA GLU A 255 -17.45 -21.90 -5.83
C GLU A 255 -18.35 -20.94 -6.61
N CYS A 256 -19.49 -21.47 -7.04
CA CYS A 256 -20.48 -20.77 -7.83
C CYS A 256 -21.71 -20.50 -6.96
N ALA A 257 -22.10 -19.24 -6.85
CA ALA A 257 -23.33 -18.81 -6.20
C ALA A 257 -24.21 -18.10 -7.25
N VAL A 258 -25.46 -18.54 -7.37
CA VAL A 258 -26.43 -18.01 -8.33
C VAL A 258 -27.68 -17.55 -7.59
N GLY A 259 -27.93 -16.24 -7.61
CA GLY A 259 -29.16 -15.65 -7.10
C GLY A 259 -30.27 -15.71 -8.14
N MET A 260 -31.30 -16.52 -7.86
CA MET A 260 -32.51 -16.63 -8.67
C MET A 260 -33.70 -16.01 -7.96
N LYS A 261 -34.61 -15.39 -8.70
CA LYS A 261 -35.90 -14.95 -8.17
C LYS A 261 -37.01 -15.78 -8.81
N ALA A 262 -37.86 -16.40 -7.98
CA ALA A 262 -39.02 -17.11 -8.48
C ALA A 262 -40.02 -16.10 -9.10
N PRO A 263 -40.71 -16.43 -10.20
CA PRO A 263 -41.57 -15.49 -10.92
C PRO A 263 -42.70 -14.90 -10.07
N ASP A 264 -43.16 -15.63 -9.04
CA ASP A 264 -44.30 -15.26 -8.20
C ASP A 264 -43.95 -14.95 -6.73
N SER A 265 -42.66 -14.89 -6.36
CA SER A 265 -42.25 -14.61 -4.99
C SER A 265 -41.23 -13.49 -4.89
N GLU A 266 -41.36 -12.61 -3.88
CA GLU A 266 -40.31 -11.63 -3.56
C GLU A 266 -39.04 -12.26 -2.97
N SER A 267 -39.10 -13.55 -2.61
CA SER A 267 -37.99 -14.29 -2.02
C SER A 267 -36.92 -14.62 -3.07
N GLU A 268 -35.69 -14.18 -2.81
CA GLU A 268 -34.50 -14.57 -3.55
C GLU A 268 -34.11 -16.00 -3.12
N THR A 269 -34.03 -16.91 -4.09
CA THR A 269 -33.53 -18.27 -3.90
C THR A 269 -32.08 -18.31 -4.38
N SER A 270 -31.13 -18.58 -3.48
CA SER A 270 -29.73 -18.78 -3.84
C SER A 270 -29.46 -20.24 -4.17
N LEU A 271 -28.80 -20.50 -5.30
CA LEU A 271 -28.16 -21.77 -5.63
C LEU A 271 -26.67 -21.65 -5.37
N ASP A 272 -26.17 -22.39 -4.39
CA ASP A 272 -24.75 -22.45 -4.10
C ASP A 272 -24.21 -23.83 -4.50
N LEU A 273 -23.21 -23.83 -5.39
CA LEU A 273 -22.46 -25.00 -5.82
C LEU A 273 -21.01 -24.82 -5.47
N ARG A 274 -20.51 -25.71 -4.63
CA ARG A 274 -19.09 -25.80 -4.29
C ARG A 274 -18.55 -27.12 -4.82
N THR A 275 -17.69 -27.06 -5.83
CA THR A 275 -17.17 -28.25 -6.50
C THR A 275 -15.72 -28.08 -6.94
N SER A 276 -14.96 -29.16 -6.89
CA SER A 276 -13.61 -29.23 -7.43
C SER A 276 -13.63 -30.14 -8.66
N VAL A 277 -13.19 -29.62 -9.80
CA VAL A 277 -13.29 -30.33 -11.07
C VAL A 277 -11.93 -30.39 -11.73
N LYS A 278 -11.51 -31.59 -12.10
CA LYS A 278 -10.33 -31.80 -12.92
C LYS A 278 -10.70 -31.65 -14.39
N ALA A 279 -10.24 -30.56 -15.01
CA ALA A 279 -10.47 -30.23 -16.41
C ALA A 279 -9.20 -30.43 -17.23
N THR A 280 -9.30 -30.97 -18.45
CA THR A 280 -8.19 -30.91 -19.40
C THR A 280 -8.18 -29.54 -20.06
N VAL A 281 -7.01 -28.90 -20.17
CA VAL A 281 -6.86 -27.58 -20.82
C VAL A 281 -7.39 -27.68 -22.26
N GLY A 282 -8.24 -26.72 -22.65
CA GLY A 282 -8.91 -26.66 -23.95
C GLY A 282 -10.23 -27.44 -24.04
N LYS A 283 -10.57 -28.28 -23.06
CA LYS A 283 -11.84 -29.02 -23.03
C LYS A 283 -12.91 -28.28 -22.24
N LEU A 284 -14.16 -28.48 -22.66
CA LEU A 284 -15.36 -27.97 -21.99
C LEU A 284 -15.76 -28.92 -20.85
N VAL A 285 -16.08 -28.35 -19.70
CA VAL A 285 -16.65 -29.03 -18.54
C VAL A 285 -18.04 -28.47 -18.30
N VAL A 286 -19.03 -29.34 -18.16
CA VAL A 286 -20.42 -28.95 -17.89
C VAL A 286 -20.78 -29.32 -16.46
N LEU A 287 -21.31 -28.35 -15.72
CA LEU A 287 -21.76 -28.49 -14.34
C LEU A 287 -23.25 -28.19 -14.29
N GLY A 288 -24.04 -29.17 -13.84
CA GLY A 288 -25.47 -28.99 -13.61
C GLY A 288 -25.71 -28.35 -12.25
N LEU A 289 -26.49 -27.27 -12.25
CA LEU A 289 -26.97 -26.55 -11.08
C LEU A 289 -28.47 -26.83 -10.95
N ALA A 290 -28.83 -27.68 -9.99
CA ALA A 290 -30.23 -27.98 -9.68
C ALA A 290 -30.65 -27.20 -8.41
N PRO A 291 -31.76 -26.44 -8.46
CA PRO A 291 -32.26 -25.72 -7.30
C PRO A 291 -32.72 -26.70 -6.21
N THR A 292 -32.36 -26.41 -4.96
CA THR A 292 -32.71 -27.23 -3.79
C THR A 292 -34.09 -26.90 -3.19
N GLY A 293 -34.83 -25.96 -3.81
CA GLY A 293 -36.18 -25.56 -3.42
C GLY A 293 -37.28 -26.32 -4.18
N ASN A 294 -38.48 -26.38 -3.59
CA ASN A 294 -39.63 -27.05 -4.17
C ASN A 294 -40.16 -26.26 -5.40
N GLU A 295 -40.33 -26.99 -6.50
CA GLU A 295 -41.08 -26.70 -7.73
C GLU A 295 -40.38 -25.97 -8.92
N THR A 296 -40.49 -26.65 -10.08
CA THR A 296 -40.55 -26.17 -11.48
C THR A 296 -39.45 -25.30 -12.07
N THR A 297 -38.37 -25.00 -11.35
CA THR A 297 -37.26 -24.23 -11.93
C THR A 297 -36.36 -25.15 -12.78
N PRO A 298 -36.18 -24.90 -14.10
CA PRO A 298 -35.34 -25.73 -14.95
C PRO A 298 -33.88 -25.66 -14.50
N PRO A 299 -33.12 -26.76 -14.67
CA PRO A 299 -31.72 -26.79 -14.27
C PRO A 299 -30.91 -25.75 -15.05
N LEU A 300 -29.97 -25.09 -14.36
CA LEU A 300 -28.98 -24.24 -15.00
C LEU A 300 -27.75 -25.08 -15.34
N LEU A 301 -27.12 -24.82 -16.47
CA LEU A 301 -25.86 -25.46 -16.82
C LEU A 301 -24.76 -24.40 -16.82
N LEU A 302 -23.73 -24.63 -16.00
CA LEU A 302 -22.50 -23.86 -16.02
C LEU A 302 -21.48 -24.61 -16.87
N VAL A 303 -21.07 -24.00 -17.98
CA VAL A 303 -20.02 -24.53 -18.84
C VAL A 303 -18.74 -23.76 -18.58
N VAL A 304 -17.66 -24.48 -18.34
CA VAL A 304 -16.35 -23.90 -18.04
C VAL A 304 -15.32 -24.44 -19.01
N ARG A 305 -14.47 -23.57 -19.55
CA ARG A 305 -13.28 -23.94 -20.32
C ARG A 305 -12.07 -23.24 -19.75
N VAL A 306 -11.01 -24.02 -19.52
CA VAL A 306 -9.69 -23.49 -19.16
C VAL A 306 -8.82 -23.49 -20.40
N SER A 307 -8.21 -22.36 -20.71
CA SER A 307 -7.23 -22.19 -21.79
C SER A 307 -5.94 -21.58 -21.22
N ARG A 308 -4.81 -21.80 -21.90
CA ARG A 308 -3.53 -21.14 -21.61
C ARG A 308 -3.38 -19.92 -22.51
#